data_AF-S9ZS03-F1
#
_entry.id   AF-S9ZS03-F1
#
_cell.length_a   1.000
_cell.length_b   1.000
_cell.length_c   1.000
_cell.angle_alpha   90.00
_cell.angle_beta   90.00
_cell.angle_gamma   90.00
#
_symmetry.space_group_name_H-M   'P 1'
#
loop_
_entity.id
_entity.type
_entity.pdbx_description
1 polymer ?
#
loop_
_entity_poly.entity_id
_entity_poly.type
_entity_poly.pdbx_seq_one_letter_code
_entity_poly.pdbx_strand_id
1 'polypeptide(L)'
;MDTQSIRAQMPLLVRGHMPSNVRTFKFNIFDGQPKVSTLGFHIDPKPFEGKVIARTDDAVIVKTGRAEFAVLDRALVTEVPDEGTRVHVEPYARRRFDGQRADTPEERTEFTADGQPYTVKTLVLGSAPATLPIPEPRCPELQELIQQMEQLPAPDGFRRITHLLVDAGARDFTWVDPLPKDIIATPPAIAFTVATAKFQGRVTVLYERGLDLYALELHRDGELVERVDEVFFDALGETLERLIDDGNWRRIRVQCLPGHKSAQH
;
A
#
# COMPACT_ATOMS: atom_id res chain seq x y z
N MET A 1 -8.85 -9.12 -15.36
CA MET A 1 -10.33 -9.29 -15.43
C MET A 1 -10.97 -8.24 -16.31
N ASP A 2 -11.93 -8.60 -17.17
CA ASP A 2 -12.78 -7.63 -17.89
C ASP A 2 -13.94 -7.16 -16.99
N THR A 3 -13.83 -5.92 -16.50
CA THR A 3 -14.82 -5.33 -15.59
C THR A 3 -16.18 -5.10 -16.25
N GLN A 4 -16.25 -4.87 -17.57
CA GLN A 4 -17.52 -4.65 -18.27
C GLN A 4 -18.30 -5.95 -18.42
N SER A 5 -17.61 -7.01 -18.85
CA SER A 5 -18.21 -8.35 -18.95
C SER A 5 -18.72 -8.85 -17.59
N ILE A 6 -17.94 -8.68 -16.51
CA ILE A 6 -18.40 -9.07 -15.18
C ILE A 6 -19.62 -8.25 -14.75
N ARG A 7 -19.63 -6.92 -14.97
CA ARG A 7 -20.80 -6.07 -14.66
C ARG A 7 -22.06 -6.54 -15.37
N ALA A 8 -21.95 -6.99 -16.62
CA ALA A 8 -23.09 -7.52 -17.39
C ALA A 8 -23.57 -8.88 -16.85
N GLN A 9 -22.67 -9.72 -16.35
CA GLN A 9 -23.00 -11.05 -15.81
C GLN A 9 -23.52 -11.01 -14.36
N MET A 10 -23.16 -9.97 -13.59
CA MET A 10 -23.52 -9.83 -12.17
C MET A 10 -25.01 -10.11 -11.87
N PRO A 11 -26.00 -9.55 -12.60
CA PRO A 11 -27.42 -9.81 -12.34
C PRO A 11 -27.78 -11.29 -12.38
N LEU A 12 -27.18 -12.07 -13.28
CA LEU A 12 -27.42 -13.52 -13.40
C LEU A 12 -26.78 -14.27 -12.23
N LEU A 13 -25.55 -13.91 -11.87
CA LEU A 13 -24.77 -14.54 -10.81
C LEU A 13 -25.38 -14.30 -9.41
N VAL A 14 -25.99 -13.13 -9.17
CA VAL A 14 -26.53 -12.79 -7.84
C VAL A 14 -28.02 -13.10 -7.66
N ARG A 15 -28.78 -13.36 -8.74
CA ARG A 15 -30.25 -13.47 -8.70
C ARG A 15 -30.74 -14.50 -7.68
N GLY A 16 -30.09 -15.67 -7.62
CA GLY A 16 -30.44 -16.74 -6.67
C GLY A 16 -30.05 -16.43 -5.21
N HIS A 17 -29.24 -15.40 -4.98
CA HIS A 17 -28.72 -15.02 -3.68
C HIS A 17 -29.34 -13.73 -3.13
N MET A 18 -30.25 -13.09 -3.87
CA MET A 18 -31.00 -11.92 -3.42
C MET A 18 -32.32 -12.32 -2.75
N PRO A 19 -32.71 -11.67 -1.65
CA PRO A 19 -34.05 -11.83 -1.10
C PRO A 19 -35.12 -11.38 -2.11
N SER A 20 -36.26 -12.08 -2.14
CA SER A 20 -37.35 -11.84 -3.09
C SER A 20 -37.93 -10.41 -3.05
N ASN A 21 -37.75 -9.70 -1.94
CA ASN A 21 -38.24 -8.33 -1.75
C ASN A 21 -37.22 -7.23 -2.14
N VAL A 22 -36.00 -7.60 -2.53
CA VAL A 22 -34.95 -6.63 -2.90
C VAL A 22 -34.87 -6.52 -4.42
N ARG A 23 -34.96 -5.29 -4.95
CA ARG A 23 -34.94 -4.99 -6.39
C ARG A 23 -33.60 -4.48 -6.91
N THR A 24 -32.71 -4.06 -6.02
CA THR A 24 -31.40 -3.49 -6.35
C THR A 24 -30.30 -4.13 -5.51
N PHE A 25 -29.11 -4.25 -6.08
CA PHE A 25 -27.94 -4.75 -5.37
C PHE A 25 -26.78 -3.78 -5.56
N LYS A 26 -25.83 -3.83 -4.62
CA LYS A 26 -24.57 -3.11 -4.70
C LYS A 26 -23.45 -4.10 -4.81
N PHE A 27 -22.42 -3.75 -5.57
CA PHE A 27 -21.21 -4.55 -5.61
C PHE A 27 -19.98 -3.68 -5.75
N ASN A 28 -18.88 -4.19 -5.21
CA ASN A 28 -17.58 -3.56 -5.23
C ASN A 28 -16.60 -4.47 -5.97
N ILE A 29 -15.92 -3.92 -6.96
CA ILE A 29 -14.87 -4.64 -7.70
C ILE A 29 -13.53 -4.42 -7.00
N PHE A 30 -12.72 -5.47 -6.92
CA PHE A 30 -11.36 -5.48 -6.39
C PHE A 30 -10.46 -6.12 -7.46
N ASP A 31 -9.90 -5.27 -8.31
CA ASP A 31 -9.10 -5.58 -9.49
C ASP A 31 -7.65 -5.10 -9.35
N GLY A 32 -7.23 -4.82 -8.12
CA GLY A 32 -5.92 -4.25 -7.81
C GLY A 32 -5.81 -2.76 -8.11
N GLN A 33 -6.86 -2.12 -8.64
CA GLN A 33 -6.87 -0.68 -8.85
C GLN A 33 -7.32 0.08 -7.59
N PRO A 34 -6.76 1.28 -7.37
CA PRO A 34 -7.15 2.17 -6.29
C PRO A 34 -8.64 2.55 -6.38
N LYS A 35 -9.34 2.52 -5.25
CA LYS A 35 -10.75 2.97 -5.21
C LYS A 35 -10.80 4.46 -5.00
N VAL A 36 -11.50 5.16 -5.87
CA VAL A 36 -11.70 6.61 -5.78
C VAL A 36 -13.03 6.89 -5.08
N SER A 37 -12.99 7.77 -4.09
CA SER A 37 -14.17 8.29 -3.38
C SER A 37 -14.96 9.27 -4.26
N THR A 38 -16.18 9.59 -3.85
CA THR A 38 -16.99 10.64 -4.51
C THR A 38 -16.29 12.01 -4.56
N LEU A 39 -15.33 12.25 -3.66
CA LEU A 39 -14.54 13.48 -3.59
C LEU A 39 -13.21 13.40 -4.37
N GLY A 40 -12.96 12.32 -5.12
CA GLY A 40 -11.73 12.16 -5.90
C GLY A 40 -10.55 11.59 -5.12
N PHE A 41 -10.68 11.36 -3.80
CA PHE A 41 -9.60 10.77 -3.01
C PHE A 41 -9.55 9.26 -3.12
N HIS A 42 -8.35 8.70 -3.17
CA HIS A 42 -8.17 7.26 -3.05
C HIS A 42 -8.46 6.76 -1.62
N ILE A 43 -9.26 5.69 -1.52
CA ILE A 43 -9.64 5.03 -0.27
C ILE A 43 -9.04 3.63 -0.23
N ASP A 44 -8.37 3.34 0.87
CA ASP A 44 -7.93 1.99 1.22
C ASP A 44 -9.13 1.11 1.60
N PRO A 45 -9.43 0.03 0.87
CA PRO A 45 -10.54 -0.83 1.23
C PRO A 45 -10.39 -1.46 2.62
N LYS A 46 -11.53 -1.69 3.29
CA LYS A 46 -11.58 -2.39 4.58
C LYS A 46 -11.65 -3.90 4.35
N PRO A 47 -11.02 -4.72 5.22
CA PRO A 47 -11.26 -6.15 5.27
C PRO A 47 -12.75 -6.46 5.48
N PHE A 48 -13.18 -7.60 4.96
CA PHE A 48 -14.56 -8.07 5.13
C PHE A 48 -14.65 -9.58 5.10
N GLU A 49 -15.71 -10.11 5.71
CA GLU A 49 -16.08 -11.51 5.59
C GLU A 49 -17.27 -11.67 4.63
N GLY A 50 -17.35 -12.83 4.00
CA GLY A 50 -18.52 -13.19 3.21
C GLY A 50 -18.53 -14.65 2.79
N LYS A 51 -19.56 -15.02 2.03
CA LYS A 51 -19.71 -16.36 1.46
C LYS A 51 -19.47 -16.30 -0.05
N VAL A 52 -18.63 -17.17 -0.58
CA VAL A 52 -18.45 -17.30 -2.03
C VAL A 52 -19.74 -17.85 -2.64
N ILE A 53 -20.28 -17.13 -3.62
CA ILE A 53 -21.55 -17.49 -4.26
C ILE A 53 -21.39 -17.92 -5.71
N ALA A 54 -20.33 -17.49 -6.37
CA ALA A 54 -20.05 -17.86 -7.74
C ALA A 54 -18.56 -17.69 -8.04
N ARG A 55 -18.04 -18.55 -8.90
CA ARG A 55 -16.71 -18.43 -9.48
C ARG A 55 -16.82 -18.43 -11.01
N THR A 56 -16.19 -17.45 -11.64
CA THR A 56 -16.01 -17.40 -13.09
C THR A 56 -14.54 -17.63 -13.43
N ASP A 57 -14.21 -17.64 -14.72
CA ASP A 57 -12.82 -17.77 -15.17
C ASP A 57 -11.96 -16.59 -14.68
N ASP A 58 -12.52 -15.38 -14.61
CA ASP A 58 -11.80 -14.16 -14.28
C ASP A 58 -12.07 -13.62 -12.85
N ALA A 59 -13.12 -14.08 -12.16
CA ALA A 59 -13.55 -13.47 -10.91
C ALA A 59 -14.10 -14.44 -9.86
N VAL A 60 -13.96 -14.05 -8.60
CA VAL A 60 -14.61 -14.69 -7.44
C VAL A 60 -15.63 -13.73 -6.86
N ILE A 61 -16.89 -14.16 -6.75
CA ILE A 61 -17.99 -13.35 -6.23
C ILE A 61 -18.31 -13.76 -4.80
N VAL A 62 -18.17 -12.82 -3.88
CA VAL A 62 -18.39 -12.99 -2.45
C VAL A 62 -19.60 -12.18 -2.03
N LYS A 63 -20.58 -12.82 -1.39
CA LYS A 63 -21.70 -12.14 -0.75
C LYS A 63 -21.29 -11.66 0.64
N THR A 64 -21.27 -10.35 0.83
CA THR A 64 -20.86 -9.68 2.08
C THR A 64 -22.04 -9.24 2.92
N GLY A 65 -23.20 -8.99 2.29
CA GLY A 65 -24.41 -8.53 2.96
C GLY A 65 -25.68 -9.06 2.32
N ARG A 66 -26.82 -8.47 2.69
CA ARG A 66 -28.15 -8.93 2.22
C ARG A 66 -28.29 -8.84 0.68
N ALA A 67 -27.83 -7.73 0.10
CA ALA A 67 -27.79 -7.46 -1.34
C ALA A 67 -26.49 -6.73 -1.72
N GLU A 68 -25.42 -7.10 -1.02
CA GLU A 68 -24.08 -6.53 -1.18
C GLU A 68 -23.11 -7.63 -1.55
N PHE A 69 -22.30 -7.36 -2.57
CA PHE A 69 -21.38 -8.32 -3.15
C PHE A 69 -19.99 -7.69 -3.34
N ALA A 70 -18.96 -8.52 -3.26
CA ALA A 70 -17.60 -8.18 -3.63
C ALA A 70 -17.20 -9.07 -4.81
N VAL A 71 -16.58 -8.45 -5.81
CA VAL A 71 -16.02 -9.13 -6.98
C VAL A 71 -14.51 -9.03 -6.86
N LEU A 72 -13.83 -10.16 -6.74
CA LEU A 72 -12.37 -10.23 -6.64
C LEU A 72 -11.82 -10.70 -7.99
N ASP A 73 -10.80 -10.03 -8.53
CA ASP A 73 -10.06 -10.54 -9.68
C ASP A 73 -9.33 -11.83 -9.28
N ARG A 74 -9.64 -12.92 -9.99
CA ARG A 74 -9.11 -14.26 -9.69
C ARG A 74 -7.58 -14.31 -9.84
N ALA A 75 -6.98 -13.47 -10.68
CA ALA A 75 -5.53 -13.42 -10.85
C ALA A 75 -4.81 -12.78 -9.64
N LEU A 76 -5.54 -12.02 -8.81
CA LEU A 76 -4.96 -11.29 -7.68
C LEU A 76 -5.23 -11.97 -6.33
N VAL A 77 -6.17 -12.91 -6.25
CA VAL A 77 -6.42 -13.63 -4.99
C VAL A 77 -5.30 -14.61 -4.66
N THR A 78 -4.91 -14.65 -3.38
CA THR A 78 -3.90 -15.58 -2.86
C THR A 78 -4.35 -17.03 -2.85
N GLU A 79 -5.65 -17.27 -2.68
CA GLU A 79 -6.30 -18.57 -2.71
C GLU A 79 -7.62 -18.43 -3.46
N VAL A 80 -7.98 -19.42 -4.29
CA VAL A 80 -9.26 -19.46 -5.00
C VAL A 80 -10.22 -20.35 -4.23
N PRO A 81 -11.11 -19.79 -3.39
CA PRO A 81 -12.02 -20.56 -2.56
C PRO A 81 -13.12 -21.24 -3.40
N ASP A 82 -13.60 -22.38 -2.92
CA ASP A 82 -14.74 -23.08 -3.52
C ASP A 82 -16.06 -22.35 -3.25
N GLU A 83 -17.02 -22.53 -4.16
CA GLU A 83 -18.38 -22.00 -3.99
C GLU A 83 -19.02 -22.53 -2.71
N GLY A 84 -19.68 -21.64 -1.98
CA GLY A 84 -20.28 -21.96 -0.68
C GLY A 84 -19.35 -21.76 0.52
N THR A 85 -18.05 -21.57 0.31
CA THR A 85 -17.07 -21.36 1.39
C THR A 85 -17.23 -19.98 2.01
N ARG A 86 -17.08 -19.89 3.34
CA ARG A 86 -16.94 -18.61 4.03
C ARG A 86 -15.50 -18.16 3.95
N VAL A 87 -15.28 -16.90 3.60
CA VAL A 87 -13.95 -16.33 3.44
C VAL A 87 -13.82 -15.03 4.20
N HIS A 88 -12.63 -14.82 4.75
CA HIS A 88 -12.14 -13.51 5.17
C HIS A 88 -11.26 -12.95 4.05
N VAL A 89 -11.55 -11.73 3.62
CA VAL A 89 -10.89 -11.08 2.49
C VAL A 89 -10.23 -9.80 2.99
N GLU A 90 -8.93 -9.69 2.74
CA GLU A 90 -8.14 -8.50 3.02
C GLU A 90 -7.56 -7.97 1.70
N PRO A 91 -8.23 -6.97 1.09
CA PRO A 91 -7.66 -6.22 -0.02
C PRO A 91 -6.44 -5.43 0.43
N TYR A 92 -5.62 -5.00 -0.53
CA TYR A 92 -4.53 -4.09 -0.27
C TYR A 92 -5.00 -2.82 0.44
N ALA A 93 -4.21 -2.35 1.40
CA ALA A 93 -4.36 -1.06 2.04
C ALA A 93 -2.95 -0.53 2.33
N ARG A 94 -2.76 0.77 2.05
CA ARG A 94 -1.51 1.46 2.35
C ARG A 94 -1.21 1.40 3.85
N ARG A 95 0.05 1.17 4.19
CA ARG A 95 0.53 1.06 5.57
C ARG A 95 1.68 2.01 5.83
N ARG A 96 1.87 2.31 7.11
CA ARG A 96 3.03 3.04 7.62
C ARG A 96 4.11 2.05 8.06
N PHE A 97 5.31 2.55 8.35
CA PHE A 97 6.42 1.72 8.83
C PHE A 97 6.17 1.08 10.20
N ASP A 98 5.20 1.57 10.98
CA ASP A 98 4.75 0.96 12.24
C ASP A 98 3.77 -0.23 12.02
N GLY A 99 3.42 -0.53 10.76
CA GLY A 99 2.49 -1.58 10.36
C GLY A 99 1.02 -1.19 10.41
N GLN A 100 0.67 -0.02 10.96
CA GLN A 100 -0.69 0.50 10.96
C GLN A 100 -1.11 0.93 9.55
N ARG A 101 -2.41 1.04 9.32
CA ARG A 101 -2.93 1.52 8.04
C ARG A 101 -2.70 3.03 7.93
N ALA A 102 -2.46 3.51 6.72
CA ALA A 102 -2.27 4.94 6.46
C ALA A 102 -3.47 5.78 6.94
N ASP A 103 -4.68 5.24 6.81
CA ASP A 103 -5.95 5.84 7.25
C ASP A 103 -6.20 5.80 8.77
N THR A 104 -5.27 5.28 9.57
CA THR A 104 -5.40 5.28 11.04
C THR A 104 -5.15 6.68 11.60
N PRO A 105 -6.05 7.24 12.43
CA PRO A 105 -5.88 8.58 13.00
C PRO A 105 -4.62 8.70 13.85
N GLU A 106 -3.98 9.86 13.81
CA GLU A 106 -2.92 10.20 14.75
C GLU A 106 -3.54 10.84 16.00
N GLU A 107 -3.21 10.28 17.17
CA GLU A 107 -3.61 10.83 18.45
C GLU A 107 -2.42 11.56 19.09
N ARG A 108 -2.58 12.86 19.36
CA ARG A 108 -1.60 13.65 20.12
C ARG A 108 -2.26 14.22 21.36
N THR A 109 -1.59 14.06 22.50
CA THR A 109 -1.98 14.75 23.72
C THR A 109 -1.33 16.12 23.73
N GLU A 110 -2.13 17.17 23.59
CA GLU A 110 -1.70 18.55 23.74
C GLU A 110 -2.13 19.07 25.11
N PHE A 111 -1.49 20.13 25.58
CA PHE A 111 -1.80 20.76 26.86
C PHE A 111 -2.35 22.15 26.60
N THR A 112 -3.45 22.51 27.27
CA THR A 112 -3.93 23.89 27.26
C THR A 112 -2.93 24.81 27.96
N ALA A 113 -3.10 26.13 27.81
CA ALA A 113 -2.31 27.13 28.54
C ALA A 113 -2.37 26.94 30.08
N ASP A 114 -3.44 26.31 30.57
CA ASP A 114 -3.65 25.97 31.99
C ASP A 114 -3.10 24.59 32.39
N GLY A 115 -2.39 23.91 31.48
CA GLY A 115 -1.76 22.60 31.73
C GLY A 115 -2.72 21.41 31.72
N GLN A 116 -3.97 21.57 31.28
CA GLN A 116 -4.90 20.45 31.14
C GLN A 116 -4.64 19.68 29.84
N PRO A 117 -4.46 18.35 29.89
CA PRO A 117 -4.26 17.55 28.70
C PRO A 117 -5.57 17.40 27.91
N TYR A 118 -5.50 17.58 26.60
CA TYR A 118 -6.57 17.24 25.65
C TYR A 118 -6.02 16.39 24.51
N THR A 119 -6.81 15.45 24.01
CA THR A 119 -6.41 14.56 22.91
C THR A 119 -6.91 15.12 21.58
N VAL A 120 -5.98 15.46 20.70
CA VAL A 120 -6.25 15.79 19.30
C VAL A 120 -6.19 14.50 18.48
N LYS A 121 -7.28 14.18 17.79
CA LYS A 121 -7.32 13.09 16.80
C LYS A 121 -7.34 13.70 15.40
N THR A 122 -6.26 13.51 14.66
CA THR A 122 -6.13 14.01 13.29
C THR A 122 -6.33 12.87 12.30
N LEU A 123 -7.31 13.01 11.41
CA LEU A 123 -7.55 12.09 10.29
C LEU A 123 -7.18 12.78 8.97
N VAL A 124 -6.06 12.38 8.36
CA VAL A 124 -5.65 12.90 7.05
C VAL A 124 -6.27 12.03 5.96
N LEU A 125 -7.26 12.57 5.25
CA LEU A 125 -7.94 11.87 4.17
C LEU A 125 -7.07 11.83 2.89
N GLY A 126 -6.99 10.65 2.27
CA GLY A 126 -6.37 10.44 0.95
C GLY A 126 -4.83 10.47 0.90
N SER A 127 -4.17 10.91 1.98
CA SER A 127 -2.83 11.46 1.85
C SER A 127 -1.95 11.35 3.10
N ALA A 128 -2.22 10.47 4.05
CA ALA A 128 -1.28 10.26 5.16
C ALA A 128 0.02 9.64 4.60
N PRO A 129 1.14 10.37 4.50
CA PRO A 129 2.39 9.78 4.08
C PRO A 129 2.89 8.83 5.18
N ALA A 130 3.58 7.76 4.81
CA ALA A 130 4.34 6.98 5.77
C ALA A 130 5.63 7.73 6.07
N THR A 131 5.71 8.40 7.22
CA THR A 131 6.92 9.13 7.64
C THR A 131 8.09 8.18 7.77
N LEU A 132 9.24 8.54 7.20
CA LEU A 132 10.45 7.73 7.29
C LEU A 132 10.88 7.62 8.77
N PRO A 133 11.30 6.43 9.24
CA PRO A 133 11.70 6.22 10.64
C PRO A 133 13.13 6.73 10.89
N ILE A 134 13.36 8.01 10.61
CA ILE A 134 14.63 8.72 10.73
C ILE A 134 14.39 10.05 11.46
N PRO A 135 15.35 10.53 12.27
CA PRO A 135 15.23 11.80 12.96
C PRO A 135 15.25 12.96 11.96
N GLU A 136 14.73 14.11 12.38
CA GLU A 136 14.81 15.35 11.60
C GLU A 136 16.29 15.71 11.33
N PRO A 137 16.72 15.74 10.06
CA PRO A 137 18.12 15.97 9.72
C PRO A 137 18.46 17.46 9.75
N ARG A 138 19.74 17.77 9.87
CA ARG A 138 20.24 19.16 9.88
C ARG A 138 20.61 19.64 8.49
N CYS A 139 21.05 18.73 7.62
CA CYS A 139 21.39 18.99 6.23
C CYS A 139 20.11 19.29 5.41
N PRO A 140 20.00 20.47 4.78
CA PRO A 140 18.84 20.83 3.95
C PRO A 140 18.58 19.84 2.82
N GLU A 141 19.63 19.36 2.15
CA GLU A 141 19.52 18.42 1.04
C GLU A 141 18.99 17.05 1.49
N LEU A 142 19.33 16.63 2.73
CA LEU A 142 18.72 15.44 3.33
C LEU A 142 17.26 15.69 3.69
N GLN A 143 16.91 16.87 4.22
CA GLN A 143 15.51 17.24 4.49
C GLN A 143 14.67 17.19 3.22
N GLU A 144 15.19 17.72 2.11
CA GLU A 144 14.54 17.69 0.80
C GLU A 144 14.38 16.26 0.28
N LEU A 145 15.40 15.41 0.39
CA LEU A 145 15.29 13.99 0.02
C LEU A 145 14.19 13.28 0.81
N ILE A 146 14.13 13.48 2.13
CA ILE A 146 13.05 12.93 2.98
C ILE A 146 11.70 13.42 2.51
N GLN A 147 11.56 14.74 2.33
CA GLN A 147 10.31 15.35 1.89
C GLN A 147 9.87 14.79 0.55
N GLN A 148 10.79 14.62 -0.41
CA GLN A 148 10.49 14.06 -1.72
C GLN A 148 10.05 12.60 -1.61
N MET A 149 10.75 11.76 -0.83
CA MET A 149 10.34 10.37 -0.61
C MET A 149 8.96 10.27 0.07
N GLU A 150 8.68 11.14 1.03
CA GLU A 150 7.40 11.14 1.73
C GLU A 150 6.26 11.73 0.90
N GLN A 151 6.55 12.70 0.02
CA GLN A 151 5.54 13.47 -0.68
C GLN A 151 5.31 13.04 -2.14
N LEU A 152 6.31 12.55 -2.85
CA LEU A 152 6.13 12.21 -4.25
C LEU A 152 5.29 10.92 -4.43
N PRO A 153 4.44 10.87 -5.47
CA PRO A 153 3.65 9.69 -5.77
C PRO A 153 4.56 8.55 -6.27
N ALA A 154 4.14 7.32 -6.00
CA ALA A 154 4.62 6.17 -6.76
C ALA A 154 4.00 6.19 -8.18
N PRO A 155 4.58 5.50 -9.16
CA PRO A 155 4.09 5.51 -10.55
C PRO A 155 2.64 5.04 -10.74
N ASP A 156 2.13 4.23 -9.80
CA ASP A 156 0.74 3.77 -9.80
C ASP A 156 -0.30 4.88 -9.48
N GLY A 157 0.13 6.08 -9.06
CA GLY A 157 -0.74 7.22 -8.79
C GLY A 157 -1.58 7.13 -7.51
N PHE A 158 -1.38 6.09 -6.70
CA PHE A 158 -2.14 5.85 -5.47
C PHE A 158 -1.26 5.79 -4.22
N ARG A 159 -0.15 5.08 -4.32
CA ARG A 159 0.89 5.02 -3.30
C ARG A 159 1.77 6.26 -3.40
N ARG A 160 2.46 6.55 -2.30
CA ARG A 160 3.62 7.46 -2.29
C ARG A 160 4.88 6.61 -2.28
N ILE A 161 6.04 7.19 -2.54
CA ILE A 161 7.31 6.44 -2.53
C ILE A 161 7.48 5.70 -1.19
N THR A 162 7.19 6.31 -0.05
CA THR A 162 7.28 5.61 1.24
C THR A 162 6.32 4.43 1.41
N HIS A 163 5.14 4.47 0.80
CA HIS A 163 4.25 3.30 0.79
C HIS A 163 4.83 2.14 -0.04
N LEU A 164 5.46 2.46 -1.18
CA LEU A 164 6.19 1.48 -1.98
C LEU A 164 7.32 0.85 -1.16
N LEU A 165 8.05 1.65 -0.38
CA LEU A 165 9.09 1.14 0.52
C LEU A 165 8.53 0.21 1.60
N VAL A 166 7.41 0.58 2.22
CA VAL A 166 6.71 -0.28 3.20
C VAL A 166 6.32 -1.62 2.56
N ASP A 167 5.75 -1.59 1.35
CA ASP A 167 5.36 -2.79 0.61
C ASP A 167 6.57 -3.65 0.22
N ALA A 168 7.72 -3.02 -0.07
CA ALA A 168 8.98 -3.70 -0.33
C ALA A 168 9.65 -4.27 0.95
N GLY A 169 9.03 -4.08 2.12
CA GLY A 169 9.55 -4.53 3.40
C GLY A 169 10.77 -3.74 3.87
N ALA A 170 10.85 -2.45 3.52
CA ALA A 170 11.97 -1.60 3.89
C ALA A 170 12.12 -1.49 5.42
N ARG A 171 13.33 -1.78 5.90
CA ARG A 171 13.71 -1.80 7.32
C ARG A 171 15.19 -1.42 7.49
N ASP A 172 15.68 -1.40 8.73
CA ASP A 172 17.09 -1.15 9.05
C ASP A 172 17.61 0.17 8.45
N PHE A 173 16.82 1.24 8.62
CA PHE A 173 17.12 2.56 8.08
C PHE A 173 18.38 3.14 8.70
N THR A 174 19.22 3.70 7.83
CA THR A 174 20.44 4.42 8.17
C THR A 174 20.52 5.65 7.29
N TRP A 175 21.16 6.72 7.77
CA TRP A 175 21.25 7.98 7.05
C TRP A 175 22.63 8.62 7.24
N VAL A 176 23.00 9.45 6.28
CA VAL A 176 24.19 10.30 6.34
C VAL A 176 23.72 11.74 6.37
N ASP A 177 23.84 12.40 7.52
CA ASP A 177 23.48 13.81 7.75
C ASP A 177 24.77 14.66 7.85
N PRO A 178 25.38 15.05 6.71
CA PRO A 178 26.65 15.77 6.71
C PRO A 178 26.49 17.22 7.15
N LEU A 179 27.59 17.83 7.59
CA LEU A 179 27.64 19.29 7.70
C LEU A 179 27.71 19.89 6.29
N PRO A 180 27.19 21.12 6.06
CA PRO A 180 27.20 21.75 4.74
C PRO A 180 28.60 21.81 4.07
N LYS A 181 29.65 21.93 4.88
CA LYS A 181 31.05 21.95 4.41
C LYS A 181 31.58 20.59 3.93
N ASP A 182 30.97 19.49 4.37
CA ASP A 182 31.41 18.12 4.12
C ASP A 182 30.53 17.41 3.08
N ILE A 183 29.51 18.09 2.55
CA ILE A 183 28.50 17.51 1.65
C ILE A 183 29.07 16.85 0.39
N ILE A 184 30.23 17.32 -0.10
CA ILE A 184 30.89 16.73 -1.28
C ILE A 184 31.66 15.46 -0.88
N ALA A 185 32.30 15.46 0.30
CA ALA A 185 33.11 14.32 0.76
C ALA A 185 32.24 13.18 1.31
N THR A 186 31.13 13.54 1.96
CA THR A 186 30.14 12.61 2.52
C THR A 186 28.77 13.05 2.05
N PRO A 187 28.30 12.57 0.88
CA PRO A 187 27.01 12.96 0.35
C PRO A 187 25.87 12.56 1.28
N PRO A 188 24.81 13.37 1.37
CA PRO A 188 23.60 12.99 2.08
C PRO A 188 23.01 11.73 1.47
N ALA A 189 22.62 10.78 2.31
CA ALA A 189 22.08 9.51 1.85
C ALA A 189 21.10 8.92 2.86
N ILE A 190 20.15 8.14 2.35
CA ILE A 190 19.26 7.28 3.13
C ILE A 190 19.40 5.88 2.59
N ALA A 191 19.62 4.91 3.48
CA ALA A 191 19.73 3.53 3.10
C ALA A 191 18.90 2.62 4.00
N PHE A 192 18.35 1.58 3.40
CA PHE A 192 17.41 0.64 4.02
C PHE A 192 17.54 -0.73 3.36
N THR A 193 17.16 -1.78 4.08
CA THR A 193 17.12 -3.15 3.57
C THR A 193 15.71 -3.46 3.08
N VAL A 194 15.59 -4.04 1.87
CA VAL A 194 14.32 -4.53 1.32
C VAL A 194 14.35 -6.05 1.13
N ALA A 195 13.17 -6.65 1.05
CA ALA A 195 13.02 -8.08 0.82
C ALA A 195 11.81 -8.35 -0.08
N THR A 196 12.01 -8.23 -1.39
CA THR A 196 10.99 -8.56 -2.41
C THR A 196 11.43 -9.74 -3.27
N ALA A 197 10.52 -10.22 -4.13
CA ALA A 197 10.90 -11.21 -5.14
C ALA A 197 11.85 -10.62 -6.21
N LYS A 198 11.83 -9.28 -6.39
CA LYS A 198 12.66 -8.58 -7.38
C LYS A 198 14.07 -8.32 -6.84
N PHE A 199 14.19 -7.85 -5.60
CA PHE A 199 15.48 -7.58 -4.97
C PHE A 199 15.44 -7.85 -3.46
N GLN A 200 16.52 -8.44 -2.97
CA GLN A 200 16.78 -8.62 -1.54
C GLN A 200 18.18 -8.11 -1.25
N GLY A 201 18.28 -7.17 -0.32
CA GLY A 201 19.52 -6.48 -0.02
C GLY A 201 19.30 -5.05 0.44
N ARG A 202 20.40 -4.31 0.54
CA ARG A 202 20.41 -2.90 0.96
C ARG A 202 20.28 -2.00 -0.26
N VAL A 203 19.41 -1.01 -0.16
CA VAL A 203 19.23 0.06 -1.14
C VAL A 203 19.71 1.35 -0.48
N THR A 204 20.53 2.12 -1.18
CA THR A 204 20.96 3.46 -0.77
C THR A 204 20.47 4.46 -1.82
N VAL A 205 19.77 5.50 -1.38
CA VAL A 205 19.47 6.69 -2.17
C VAL A 205 20.44 7.77 -1.71
N LEU A 206 21.29 8.24 -2.61
CA LEU A 206 22.32 9.25 -2.32
C LEU A 206 22.10 10.49 -3.16
N TYR A 207 22.39 11.66 -2.59
CA TYR A 207 22.35 12.94 -3.28
C TYR A 207 23.71 13.30 -3.86
N GLU A 208 23.76 13.49 -5.17
CA GLU A 208 24.97 13.84 -5.91
C GLU A 208 25.03 15.34 -6.16
N ARG A 209 25.70 16.06 -5.25
CA ARG A 209 25.81 17.53 -5.31
C ARG A 209 26.36 18.06 -6.64
N GLY A 210 27.25 17.33 -7.29
CA GLY A 210 27.89 17.77 -8.54
C GLY A 210 26.93 17.82 -9.73
N LEU A 211 25.99 16.88 -9.81
CA LEU A 211 24.99 16.79 -10.87
C LEU A 211 23.62 17.36 -10.46
N ASP A 212 23.42 17.57 -9.15
CA ASP A 212 22.14 17.93 -8.55
C ASP A 212 21.04 16.90 -8.85
N LEU A 213 21.40 15.62 -8.67
CA LEU A 213 20.55 14.46 -8.94
C LEU A 213 20.70 13.44 -7.81
N TYR A 214 19.85 12.41 -7.84
CA TYR A 214 20.06 11.22 -7.02
C TYR A 214 20.83 10.15 -7.78
N ALA A 215 21.47 9.27 -7.02
CA ALA A 215 21.85 7.95 -7.48
C ALA A 215 21.30 6.89 -6.52
N LEU A 216 21.04 5.70 -7.05
CA LEU A 216 20.59 4.55 -6.29
C LEU A 216 21.62 3.44 -6.37
N GLU A 217 21.96 2.87 -5.22
CA GLU A 217 22.87 1.73 -5.13
C GLU A 217 22.18 0.55 -4.47
N LEU A 218 22.22 -0.59 -5.14
CA LEU A 218 21.72 -1.87 -4.67
C LEU A 218 22.90 -2.72 -4.25
N HIS A 219 22.95 -3.06 -2.97
CA HIS A 219 23.98 -3.91 -2.39
C HIS A 219 23.40 -5.24 -1.92
N ARG A 220 24.09 -6.34 -2.22
CA ARG A 220 23.77 -7.67 -1.69
C ARG A 220 25.01 -8.22 -1.02
N ASP A 221 24.86 -8.67 0.23
CA ASP A 221 25.97 -9.20 1.04
C ASP A 221 27.19 -8.25 1.15
N GLY A 222 26.93 -6.94 1.08
CA GLY A 222 27.95 -5.89 1.14
C GLY A 222 28.59 -5.54 -0.22
N GLU A 223 28.29 -6.28 -1.28
CA GLU A 223 28.77 -5.99 -2.64
C GLU A 223 27.77 -5.15 -3.42
N LEU A 224 28.26 -4.15 -4.16
CA LEU A 224 27.45 -3.35 -5.08
C LEU A 224 27.05 -4.19 -6.29
N VAL A 225 25.75 -4.43 -6.43
CA VAL A 225 25.14 -5.23 -7.51
C VAL A 225 24.72 -4.36 -8.67
N GLU A 226 24.07 -3.23 -8.39
CA GLU A 226 23.61 -2.28 -9.39
C GLU A 226 23.75 -0.87 -8.83
N ARG A 227 24.21 0.04 -9.68
CA ARG A 227 24.17 1.47 -9.43
C ARG A 227 23.44 2.14 -10.58
N VAL A 228 22.51 3.02 -10.24
CA VAL A 228 21.75 3.82 -11.19
C VAL A 228 22.07 5.28 -10.90
N ASP A 229 22.84 5.88 -11.78
CA ASP A 229 23.21 7.30 -11.74
C ASP A 229 22.15 8.17 -12.43
N GLU A 230 22.28 9.49 -12.29
CA GLU A 230 21.48 10.51 -12.98
C GLU A 230 19.96 10.35 -12.79
N VAL A 231 19.53 10.02 -11.56
CA VAL A 231 18.12 9.88 -11.22
C VAL A 231 17.54 11.25 -10.86
N PHE A 232 16.71 11.78 -11.76
CA PHE A 232 15.95 13.00 -11.51
C PHE A 232 15.00 12.84 -10.34
N PHE A 233 14.75 13.95 -9.63
CA PHE A 233 13.91 13.99 -8.43
C PHE A 233 12.49 13.46 -8.68
N ASP A 234 11.91 13.76 -9.85
CA ASP A 234 10.58 13.29 -10.26
C ASP A 234 10.57 11.83 -10.75
N ALA A 235 11.72 11.30 -11.18
CA ALA A 235 11.91 9.92 -11.60
C ALA A 235 12.28 8.95 -10.46
N LEU A 236 12.46 9.44 -9.23
CA LEU A 236 12.86 8.62 -8.09
C LEU A 236 11.85 7.49 -7.81
N GLY A 237 10.55 7.79 -7.86
CA GLY A 237 9.50 6.80 -7.63
C GLY A 237 9.46 5.70 -8.70
N GLU A 238 9.63 6.07 -9.97
CA GLU A 238 9.71 5.13 -11.10
C GLU A 238 10.95 4.24 -11.00
N THR A 239 12.08 4.84 -10.63
CA THR A 239 13.33 4.10 -10.47
C THR A 239 13.23 3.09 -9.33
N LEU A 240 12.65 3.48 -8.19
CA LEU A 240 12.42 2.56 -7.07
C LEU A 240 11.42 1.45 -7.43
N GLU A 241 10.31 1.75 -8.11
CA GLU A 241 9.38 0.71 -8.57
C GLU A 241 10.09 -0.29 -9.48
N ARG A 242 10.87 0.21 -10.46
CA ARG A 242 11.65 -0.63 -11.37
C ARG A 242 12.61 -1.54 -10.62
N LEU A 243 13.29 -1.05 -9.58
CA LEU A 243 14.35 -1.78 -8.89
C LEU A 243 13.87 -2.74 -7.80
N ILE A 244 12.83 -2.37 -7.03
CA ILE A 244 12.48 -3.10 -5.80
C ILE A 244 11.03 -3.54 -5.69
N ASP A 245 10.09 -2.93 -6.42
CA ASP A 245 8.67 -3.32 -6.35
C ASP A 245 8.38 -4.53 -7.26
N ASP A 246 7.82 -5.61 -6.68
CA ASP A 246 7.47 -6.84 -7.39
C ASP A 246 5.96 -6.98 -7.67
N GLY A 247 5.16 -5.96 -7.33
CA GLY A 247 3.72 -5.94 -7.51
C GLY A 247 2.93 -6.82 -6.56
N ASN A 248 3.58 -7.53 -5.62
CA ASN A 248 2.88 -8.45 -4.70
C ASN A 248 1.90 -7.73 -3.77
N TRP A 249 2.09 -6.43 -3.54
CA TRP A 249 1.15 -5.59 -2.79
C TRP A 249 -0.27 -5.61 -3.36
N ARG A 250 -0.43 -5.83 -4.67
CA ARG A 250 -1.74 -5.91 -5.34
C ARG A 250 -2.52 -7.17 -5.00
N ARG A 251 -1.89 -8.18 -4.39
CA ARG A 251 -2.53 -9.45 -4.05
C ARG A 251 -3.59 -9.25 -2.98
N ILE A 252 -4.75 -9.86 -3.21
CA ILE A 252 -5.87 -9.89 -2.28
C ILE A 252 -5.70 -11.12 -1.40
N ARG A 253 -5.51 -10.93 -0.10
CA ARG A 253 -5.44 -12.05 0.83
C ARG A 253 -6.84 -12.61 1.03
N VAL A 254 -6.99 -13.91 0.78
CA VAL A 254 -8.25 -14.64 0.97
C VAL A 254 -7.96 -15.80 1.89
N GLN A 255 -8.71 -15.90 2.97
CA GLN A 255 -8.58 -16.97 3.95
C GLN A 255 -9.91 -17.71 4.04
N CYS A 256 -9.89 -19.02 3.78
CA CYS A 256 -11.06 -19.88 3.99
C CYS A 256 -11.31 -20.06 5.49
N LEU A 257 -12.48 -19.62 5.94
CA LEU A 257 -12.91 -19.78 7.33
C LEU A 257 -13.55 -21.16 7.52
N PRO A 258 -13.24 -21.86 8.64
CA PRO A 258 -13.85 -23.15 8.91
C PRO A 258 -15.37 -23.02 8.95
N GLY A 259 -16.05 -23.94 8.25
CA GLY A 259 -17.50 -24.02 8.27
C GLY A 259 -17.97 -24.17 9.72
N HIS A 260 -18.91 -23.33 10.14
CA HIS A 260 -19.59 -23.54 11.41
C HIS A 260 -20.20 -24.94 11.34
N LYS A 261 -19.70 -25.88 12.15
CA LYS A 261 -20.44 -27.12 12.40
C LYS A 261 -21.80 -26.66 12.90
N SER A 262 -22.84 -26.92 12.12
CA SER A 262 -24.20 -26.89 12.62
C SER A 262 -24.24 -27.87 13.78
N ALA A 263 -24.33 -27.36 15.00
CA ALA A 263 -24.68 -28.17 16.15
C ALA A 263 -26.06 -28.76 15.83
N GLN A 264 -26.09 -30.04 15.45
CA GLN A 264 -27.31 -30.83 15.45
C GLN A 264 -27.70 -31.03 16.92
N HIS A 265 -28.82 -30.45 17.31
CA HIS A 265 -29.61 -30.88 18.46
C HIS A 265 -31.09 -30.83 18.08
#